data_AF-A6TLI2-F1
#
_entry.id   AF-A6TLI2-F1
#
_cell.length_a   1.000
_cell.length_b   1.000
_cell.length_c   1.000
_cell.angle_alpha   90.00
_cell.angle_beta   90.00
_cell.angle_gamma   90.00
#
_symmetry.space_group_name_H-M   'P 1'
#
loop_
_entity.id
_entity.type
_entity.pdbx_description
1 polymer ?
#
loop_
_entity_poly.entity_id
_entity_poly.type
_entity_poly.pdbx_seq_one_letter_code
_entity_poly.pdbx_strand_id
1 'polypeptide(L)'
;MFAEERKKNIVEAINQDGSVKVGKLADVYGVTEATIRRDLQELEEKKMLQRTHGGAVAMDSTKYELTVLERKDSYYQQKLQIGMKAAEMVEDGDSIIIDAGTTTLQMARHLNRKNITVVTNSMTIAAELEGKPEIELIMIGGMVRWSTHAFVGPLAEEMLEKIRVDKVFLGTNGITLDDGLTTPNMLEAKIKQIMLAVSTEKILLCDSSKFSRRSFSKICKVQEIDMIISDGMEVIRDQNKYKELGIKLSIV
;
A
#
# COMPACT_ATOMS: atom_id res chain seq x y z
N MET A 1 20.38 15.42 17.60
CA MET A 1 19.57 14.65 16.63
C MET A 1 19.49 15.41 15.32
N PHE A 2 19.69 14.74 14.18
CA PHE A 2 19.58 15.38 12.86
C PHE A 2 18.13 15.73 12.53
N ALA A 3 17.90 16.75 11.70
CA ALA A 3 16.56 17.25 11.40
C ALA A 3 15.67 16.20 10.71
N GLU A 4 16.22 15.45 9.75
CA GLU A 4 15.47 14.40 9.03
C GLU A 4 15.07 13.23 9.93
N GLU A 5 15.96 12.81 10.83
CA GLU A 5 15.66 11.76 11.81
C GLU A 5 14.54 12.20 12.78
N ARG A 6 14.59 13.45 13.25
CA ARG A 6 13.54 14.02 14.09
C ARG A 6 12.19 14.09 13.35
N LYS A 7 12.17 14.55 12.10
CA LYS A 7 10.95 14.61 11.27
C LYS A 7 10.33 13.23 11.08
N LYS A 8 11.14 12.20 10.81
CA LYS A 8 10.68 10.81 10.71
C LYS A 8 10.01 10.35 12.01
N ASN A 9 10.65 10.58 13.15
CA ASN A 9 10.12 10.19 14.45
C ASN A 9 8.85 10.96 14.82
N ILE A 10 8.72 12.23 14.42
CA ILE A 10 7.49 13.01 14.58
C ILE A 10 6.32 12.39 13.81
N VAL A 11 6.55 11.98 12.56
CA VAL A 11 5.53 11.31 11.73
C VAL A 11 5.13 9.96 12.33
N GLU A 12 6.10 9.18 12.82
CA GLU A 12 5.83 7.92 13.52
C GLU A 12 5.00 8.13 14.79
N ALA A 13 5.35 9.13 15.61
CA ALA A 13 4.60 9.47 16.82
C ALA A 13 3.16 9.91 16.51
N ILE A 14 2.95 10.74 15.48
CA ILE A 14 1.61 11.13 15.02
C ILE A 14 0.82 9.92 14.52
N ASN A 15 1.49 8.99 13.83
CA ASN A 15 0.87 7.79 13.31
C ASN A 15 0.45 6.79 14.39
N GLN A 16 1.15 6.77 15.52
CA GLN A 16 0.83 5.94 16.68
C GLN A 16 -0.20 6.60 17.60
N ASP A 17 -0.01 7.88 17.94
CA ASP A 17 -0.79 8.60 18.96
C ASP A 17 -1.95 9.43 18.37
N GLY A 18 -2.05 9.51 17.04
CA GLY A 18 -3.05 10.29 16.30
C GLY A 18 -2.83 11.80 16.31
N SER A 19 -2.15 12.34 17.32
CA SER A 19 -1.81 13.76 17.42
C SER A 19 -0.58 14.00 18.29
N VAL A 20 0.10 15.12 18.04
CA VAL A 20 1.26 15.59 18.82
C VAL A 20 1.12 17.06 19.15
N LYS A 21 1.70 17.47 20.28
CA LYS A 21 1.77 18.88 20.69
C LYS A 21 3.18 19.42 20.50
N VAL A 22 3.29 20.65 20.02
CA VAL A 22 4.58 21.32 19.76
C VAL A 22 5.47 21.33 21.01
N GLY A 23 4.93 21.72 22.17
CA GLY A 23 5.68 21.77 23.43
C GLY A 23 6.23 20.41 23.85
N LYS A 24 5.42 19.34 23.76
CA LYS A 24 5.86 17.98 24.10
C LYS A 24 7.01 17.52 23.18
N LEU A 25 6.96 17.83 21.88
CA LEU A 25 8.03 17.50 20.96
C LEU A 25 9.29 18.33 21.22
N ALA A 26 9.14 19.61 21.58
CA ALA A 26 10.26 20.47 21.95
C ALA A 26 11.01 19.91 23.16
N ASP A 27 10.27 19.46 24.19
CA ASP A 27 10.82 18.82 25.38
C ASP A 27 11.52 17.49 25.07
N VAL A 28 10.85 16.61 24.30
CA VAL A 28 11.37 15.27 23.95
C VAL A 28 12.67 15.36 23.14
N TYR A 29 12.76 16.29 22.19
CA TYR A 29 13.91 16.41 21.29
C TYR A 29 14.94 17.45 21.72
N GLY A 30 14.69 18.17 22.83
CA GLY A 30 15.58 19.21 23.34
C GLY A 30 15.79 20.37 22.36
N VAL A 31 14.75 20.75 21.62
CA VAL A 31 14.80 21.84 20.61
C VAL A 31 13.73 22.90 20.91
N THR A 32 13.84 24.06 20.27
CA THR A 32 12.84 25.12 20.45
C THR A 32 11.51 24.76 19.78
N GLU A 33 10.40 25.30 20.30
CA GLU A 33 9.10 25.21 19.63
C GLU A 33 9.13 25.77 18.20
N ALA A 34 9.95 26.80 17.94
CA ALA A 34 10.12 27.38 16.61
C ALA A 34 10.73 26.37 15.63
N THR A 35 11.70 25.56 16.09
CA THR A 35 12.28 24.46 15.31
C THR A 35 11.22 23.40 15.00
N ILE A 36 10.44 22.98 15.99
CA ILE A 36 9.35 22.01 15.78
C ILE A 36 8.28 22.57 14.82
N ARG A 37 7.89 23.84 14.95
CA ARG A 37 6.93 24.47 14.04
C ARG A 37 7.42 24.47 12.59
N ARG A 38 8.72 24.71 12.36
CA ARG A 38 9.33 24.63 11.02
C ARG A 38 9.36 23.20 10.50
N ASP A 39 9.75 22.23 11.33
CA ASP A 39 9.71 20.80 10.95
C ASP A 39 8.29 20.35 10.59
N LEU A 40 7.29 20.71 11.40
CA LEU A 40 5.88 20.41 11.13
C LEU A 40 5.39 21.10 9.86
N GLN A 41 5.85 22.31 9.56
CA GLN A 41 5.48 23.02 8.33
C GLN A 41 6.02 22.27 7.10
N GLU A 42 7.29 21.89 7.11
CA GLU A 42 7.88 21.12 6.01
C GLU A 42 7.20 19.75 5.84
N LEU A 43 6.78 19.13 6.94
CA LEU A 43 6.01 17.88 6.91
C LEU A 43 4.58 18.06 6.40
N GLU A 44 3.93 19.18 6.70
CA GLU A 44 2.60 19.54 6.16
C GLU A 44 2.68 19.84 4.66
N GLU A 45 3.71 20.55 4.21
CA GLU A 45 3.98 20.81 2.78
C GLU A 45 4.19 19.49 2.00
N LYS A 46 4.77 18.48 2.66
CA LYS A 46 4.90 17.10 2.14
C LYS A 46 3.66 16.23 2.39
N LYS A 47 2.57 16.79 2.90
CA LYS A 47 1.32 16.09 3.25
C LYS A 47 1.52 14.88 4.16
N MET A 48 2.50 14.90 5.06
CA MET A 48 2.73 13.81 6.01
C MET A 48 1.88 13.95 7.28
N LEU A 49 1.36 15.15 7.54
CA LEU A 49 0.52 15.49 8.70
C LEU A 49 -0.32 16.74 8.38
N GLN A 50 -1.26 17.06 9.27
CA GLN A 50 -2.01 18.32 9.22
C GLN A 50 -1.69 19.15 10.48
N ARG A 51 -1.29 20.41 10.32
CA ARG A 51 -0.99 21.27 11.46
C ARG A 51 -2.26 21.76 12.14
N THR A 52 -2.15 21.96 13.43
CA THR A 52 -3.16 22.61 14.27
C THR A 52 -2.52 23.77 15.03
N HIS A 53 -3.31 24.59 15.71
CA HIS A 53 -2.81 25.76 16.44
C HIS A 53 -1.73 25.44 17.49
N GLY A 54 -1.72 24.23 18.06
CA GLY A 54 -0.78 23.82 19.12
C GLY A 54 0.06 22.57 18.81
N GLY A 55 0.01 22.07 17.58
CA GLY A 55 0.48 20.73 17.30
C GLY A 55 0.30 20.30 15.85
N ALA A 56 0.25 18.99 15.66
CA ALA A 56 -0.10 18.37 14.41
C ALA A 56 -0.94 17.13 14.69
N VAL A 57 -1.85 16.83 13.78
CA VAL A 57 -2.66 15.62 13.78
C VAL A 57 -2.27 14.76 12.59
N ALA A 58 -2.54 13.47 12.68
CA ALA A 58 -2.45 12.61 11.50
C ALA A 58 -3.33 13.21 10.41
N MET A 59 -2.82 13.25 9.17
CA MET A 59 -3.70 13.50 8.04
C MET A 59 -4.85 12.51 8.15
N ASP A 60 -6.08 13.02 8.12
CA ASP A 60 -7.27 12.21 8.17
C ASP A 60 -7.23 11.26 6.96
N SER A 61 -6.79 10.01 7.17
CA SER A 61 -6.57 9.02 6.11
C SER A 61 -7.87 8.65 5.40
N THR A 62 -9.00 9.10 5.95
CA THR A 62 -10.33 9.01 5.34
C THR A 62 -10.61 10.12 4.31
N LYS A 63 -9.93 11.29 4.38
CA LYS A 63 -10.21 12.45 3.52
C LYS A 63 -9.14 12.77 2.48
N TYR A 64 -7.89 12.39 2.72
CA TYR A 64 -6.78 12.75 1.83
C TYR A 64 -6.02 11.52 1.35
N GLU A 65 -6.10 11.25 0.06
CA GLU A 65 -5.33 10.18 -0.57
C GLU A 65 -3.95 10.71 -1.01
N LEU A 66 -2.88 10.11 -0.50
CA LEU A 66 -1.53 10.36 -0.98
C LEU A 66 -1.37 9.82 -2.40
N THR A 67 -0.74 10.62 -3.27
CA THR A 67 -0.39 10.22 -4.63
C THR A 67 0.67 9.11 -4.64
N VAL A 68 0.78 8.40 -5.77
CA VAL A 68 1.86 7.41 -5.98
C VAL A 68 3.24 8.04 -5.82
N LEU A 69 3.44 9.29 -6.27
CA LEU A 69 4.71 10.00 -6.11
C LEU A 69 5.04 10.25 -4.63
N GLU A 70 4.08 10.76 -3.85
CA GLU A 70 4.26 11.00 -2.41
C GLU A 70 4.51 9.70 -1.62
N ARG A 71 3.89 8.59 -2.06
CA ARG A 71 4.08 7.27 -1.43
C ARG A 71 5.39 6.59 -1.84
N LYS A 72 6.01 6.97 -2.96
CA LYS A 72 7.13 6.21 -3.56
C LYS A 72 8.32 6.08 -2.62
N ASP A 73 8.70 7.17 -1.95
CA ASP A 73 9.91 7.21 -1.11
C ASP A 73 9.61 6.81 0.34
N SER A 74 8.35 6.88 0.76
CA SER A 74 7.92 6.47 2.10
C SER A 74 7.99 4.95 2.25
N TYR A 75 8.62 4.47 3.33
CA TYR A 75 8.81 3.04 3.62
C TYR A 75 9.43 2.27 2.43
N TYR A 76 10.32 2.92 1.68
CA TYR A 76 10.87 2.36 0.44
C TYR A 76 11.56 1.01 0.65
N GLN A 77 12.40 0.88 1.69
CA GLN A 77 13.14 -0.36 1.97
C GLN A 77 12.20 -1.52 2.30
N GLN A 78 11.17 -1.26 3.12
CA GLN A 78 10.13 -2.22 3.45
C GLN A 78 9.40 -2.70 2.18
N LYS A 79 8.99 -1.75 1.33
CA LYS A 79 8.30 -2.06 0.07
C LYS A 79 9.18 -2.85 -0.90
N LEU A 80 10.47 -2.56 -0.92
CA LEU A 80 11.45 -3.28 -1.71
C LEU A 80 11.53 -4.74 -1.26
N GLN A 81 11.73 -4.99 0.03
CA GLN A 81 11.79 -6.35 0.59
C GLN A 81 10.49 -7.13 0.34
N ILE A 82 9.33 -6.50 0.57
CA ILE A 82 8.02 -7.11 0.32
C ILE A 82 7.87 -7.45 -1.16
N GLY A 83 8.23 -6.52 -2.05
CA GLY A 83 8.15 -6.72 -3.50
C GLY A 83 9.05 -7.85 -4.00
N MET A 84 10.29 -7.91 -3.52
CA MET A 84 11.22 -9.00 -3.83
C MET A 84 10.63 -10.35 -3.40
N LYS A 85 10.10 -10.43 -2.18
CA LYS A 85 9.52 -11.67 -1.66
C LYS A 85 8.28 -12.11 -2.43
N ALA A 86 7.45 -11.16 -2.82
CA ALA A 86 6.28 -11.43 -3.66
C ALA A 86 6.68 -11.96 -5.04
N ALA A 87 7.74 -11.43 -5.65
CA ALA A 87 8.20 -11.87 -6.97
C ALA A 87 8.71 -13.32 -6.96
N GLU A 88 9.25 -13.80 -5.83
CA GLU A 88 9.67 -15.20 -5.67
C GLU A 88 8.50 -16.19 -5.76
N MET A 89 7.28 -15.76 -5.41
CA MET A 89 6.08 -16.62 -5.38
C MET A 89 5.45 -16.86 -6.74
N VAL A 90 5.88 -16.12 -7.77
CA VAL A 90 5.43 -16.36 -9.14
C VAL A 90 6.23 -17.53 -9.70
N GLU A 91 5.55 -18.44 -10.40
CA GLU A 91 6.15 -19.57 -11.10
C GLU A 91 6.16 -19.31 -12.61
N ASP A 92 7.05 -20.00 -13.34
CA ASP A 92 7.04 -19.93 -14.80
C ASP A 92 5.72 -20.50 -15.35
N GLY A 93 5.09 -19.83 -16.30
CA GLY A 93 3.77 -20.21 -16.83
C GLY A 93 2.57 -19.65 -16.06
N ASP A 94 2.77 -18.96 -14.93
CA ASP A 94 1.67 -18.36 -14.17
C ASP A 94 0.95 -17.26 -14.96
N SER A 95 -0.36 -17.17 -14.76
CA SER A 95 -1.16 -15.99 -15.01
C SER A 95 -1.38 -15.23 -13.70
N ILE A 96 -1.01 -13.94 -13.66
CA ILE A 96 -1.10 -13.13 -12.42
C ILE A 96 -1.76 -11.78 -12.64
N ILE A 97 -2.45 -11.27 -11.62
CA ILE A 97 -2.82 -9.86 -11.52
C ILE A 97 -1.84 -9.13 -10.60
N ILE A 98 -1.32 -8.00 -11.05
CA ILE A 98 -0.59 -7.06 -10.20
C ILE A 98 -1.36 -5.73 -10.12
N ASP A 99 -1.84 -5.43 -8.92
CA ASP A 99 -2.60 -4.22 -8.61
C ASP A 99 -1.74 -2.96 -8.59
N ALA A 100 -2.37 -1.79 -8.77
CA ALA A 100 -1.71 -0.51 -8.69
C ALA A 100 -1.22 -0.19 -7.27
N GLY A 101 0.08 0.04 -7.12
CA GLY A 101 0.67 0.37 -5.82
C GLY A 101 2.18 0.54 -5.86
N THR A 102 2.71 1.30 -4.90
CA THR A 102 4.17 1.49 -4.79
C THR A 102 4.90 0.24 -4.33
N THR A 103 4.22 -0.64 -3.57
CA THR A 103 4.76 -1.92 -3.10
C THR A 103 4.71 -2.97 -4.21
N THR A 104 3.58 -3.09 -4.90
CA THR A 104 3.40 -3.98 -6.05
C THR A 104 4.29 -3.59 -7.23
N LEU A 105 4.60 -2.29 -7.40
CA LEU A 105 5.63 -1.85 -8.36
C LEU A 105 7.02 -2.42 -8.02
N GLN A 106 7.39 -2.53 -6.74
CA GLN A 106 8.66 -3.18 -6.38
C GLN A 106 8.65 -4.67 -6.75
N MET A 107 7.51 -5.35 -6.63
CA MET A 107 7.38 -6.71 -7.13
C MET A 107 7.60 -6.78 -8.64
N ALA A 108 6.93 -5.93 -9.43
CA ALA A 108 7.07 -5.91 -10.89
C ALA A 108 8.52 -5.71 -11.35
N ARG A 109 9.28 -4.86 -10.64
CA ARG A 109 10.72 -4.63 -10.89
C ARG A 109 11.57 -5.88 -10.71
N HIS A 110 11.25 -6.69 -9.70
CA HIS A 110 11.99 -7.91 -9.36
C HIS A 110 11.41 -9.17 -10.00
N LEU A 111 10.36 -9.02 -10.81
CA LEU A 111 9.74 -10.11 -11.53
C LEU A 111 10.68 -10.59 -12.64
N ASN A 112 11.20 -11.80 -12.46
CA ASN A 112 12.10 -12.49 -13.38
C ASN A 112 11.64 -13.96 -13.55
N ARG A 113 10.61 -14.13 -14.39
CA ARG A 113 9.97 -15.41 -14.71
C ARG A 113 9.72 -15.50 -16.20
N LYS A 114 9.52 -16.73 -16.68
CA LYS A 114 9.36 -17.06 -18.10
C LYS A 114 7.94 -17.45 -18.43
N ASN A 115 7.50 -17.06 -19.61
CA ASN A 115 6.19 -17.41 -20.16
C ASN A 115 5.03 -17.08 -19.20
N ILE A 116 5.08 -15.93 -18.52
CA ILE A 116 4.01 -15.53 -17.60
C ILE A 116 3.08 -14.52 -18.27
N THR A 117 1.79 -14.57 -17.92
CA THR A 117 0.83 -13.55 -18.32
C THR A 117 0.60 -12.60 -17.13
N VAL A 118 0.87 -11.32 -17.32
CA VAL A 118 0.65 -10.29 -16.28
C VAL A 118 -0.51 -9.40 -16.68
N VAL A 119 -1.51 -9.33 -15.81
CA VAL A 119 -2.65 -8.42 -15.92
C VAL A 119 -2.46 -7.29 -14.93
N THR A 120 -2.55 -6.03 -15.36
CA THR A 120 -2.47 -4.88 -14.45
C THR A 120 -3.39 -3.75 -14.88
N ASN A 121 -3.95 -3.03 -13.91
CA ASN A 121 -4.65 -1.78 -14.14
C ASN A 121 -3.75 -0.55 -13.89
N SER A 122 -2.44 -0.73 -13.72
CA SER A 122 -1.51 0.35 -13.37
C SER A 122 -0.67 0.77 -14.57
N MET A 123 -0.73 2.06 -14.92
CA MET A 123 0.20 2.63 -15.92
C MET A 123 1.66 2.45 -15.51
N THR A 124 1.96 2.59 -14.21
CA THR A 124 3.34 2.49 -13.72
C THR A 124 3.90 1.09 -13.80
N ILE A 125 3.06 0.07 -13.61
CA ILE A 125 3.48 -1.34 -13.70
C ILE A 125 3.55 -1.75 -15.17
N ALA A 126 2.59 -1.31 -16.00
CA ALA A 126 2.64 -1.56 -17.44
C ALA A 126 3.94 -1.02 -18.05
N ALA A 127 4.31 0.23 -17.73
CA ALA A 127 5.56 0.84 -18.21
C ALA A 127 6.83 0.12 -17.71
N GLU A 128 6.80 -0.50 -16.54
CA GLU A 128 7.92 -1.28 -16.01
C GLU A 128 8.09 -2.63 -16.74
N LEU A 129 6.99 -3.20 -17.27
CA LEU A 129 6.97 -4.56 -17.82
C LEU A 129 6.90 -4.61 -19.36
N GLU A 130 6.50 -3.54 -20.05
CA GLU A 130 6.26 -3.55 -21.51
C GLU A 130 7.43 -4.04 -22.37
N GLY A 131 8.66 -3.88 -21.90
CA GLY A 131 9.88 -4.27 -22.62
C GLY A 131 10.37 -5.69 -22.32
N LYS A 132 9.66 -6.47 -21.49
CA LYS A 132 10.09 -7.82 -21.07
C LYS A 132 9.47 -8.90 -21.99
N PRO A 133 10.26 -9.55 -22.88
CA PRO A 133 9.72 -10.46 -23.90
C PRO A 133 9.12 -11.76 -23.33
N GLU A 134 9.51 -12.12 -22.11
CA GLU A 134 9.01 -13.31 -21.39
C GLU A 134 7.67 -13.08 -20.68
N ILE A 135 7.12 -11.86 -20.77
CA ILE A 135 5.88 -11.45 -20.12
C ILE A 135 4.86 -11.07 -21.19
N GLU A 136 3.76 -11.81 -21.25
CA GLU A 136 2.57 -11.36 -21.95
C GLU A 136 1.82 -10.35 -21.07
N LEU A 137 1.86 -9.07 -21.45
CA LEU A 137 1.30 -7.99 -20.65
C LEU A 137 -0.11 -7.61 -21.13
N ILE A 138 -1.11 -7.78 -20.26
CA ILE A 138 -2.49 -7.32 -20.46
C ILE A 138 -2.73 -6.09 -19.57
N MET A 139 -2.88 -4.94 -20.22
CA MET A 139 -3.20 -3.70 -19.53
C MET A 139 -4.70 -3.46 -19.52
N ILE A 140 -5.28 -3.38 -18.32
CA ILE A 140 -6.70 -3.04 -18.13
C ILE A 140 -6.88 -1.54 -18.40
N GLY A 141 -7.74 -1.22 -19.37
CA GLY A 141 -8.10 0.16 -19.72
C GLY A 141 -9.30 0.68 -18.93
N GLY A 142 -9.67 1.95 -19.13
CA GLY A 142 -10.81 2.58 -18.44
C GLY A 142 -10.55 4.05 -18.12
N MET A 143 -11.14 4.54 -17.03
CA MET A 143 -10.86 5.89 -16.52
C MET A 143 -9.58 5.89 -15.69
N VAL A 144 -8.64 6.79 -15.97
CA VAL A 144 -7.41 6.90 -15.18
C VAL A 144 -7.62 7.80 -13.95
N ARG A 145 -7.20 7.30 -12.79
CA ARG A 145 -7.10 8.11 -11.58
C ARG A 145 -5.78 8.85 -11.55
N TRP A 146 -5.82 10.18 -11.51
CA TRP A 146 -4.62 11.02 -11.48
C TRP A 146 -3.71 10.76 -10.27
N SER A 147 -4.28 10.41 -9.10
CA SER A 147 -3.52 10.24 -7.87
C SER A 147 -2.72 8.92 -7.84
N THR A 148 -3.28 7.87 -8.43
CA THR A 148 -2.71 6.51 -8.36
C THR A 148 -2.22 5.96 -9.70
N HIS A 149 -2.50 6.66 -10.80
CA HIS A 149 -2.24 6.21 -12.17
C HIS A 149 -2.82 4.82 -12.46
N ALA A 150 -3.95 4.51 -11.81
CA ALA A 150 -4.69 3.27 -11.95
C ALA A 150 -5.93 3.47 -12.82
N PHE A 151 -6.23 2.51 -13.69
CA PHE A 151 -7.47 2.43 -14.43
C PHE A 151 -8.59 1.86 -13.55
N VAL A 152 -9.74 2.51 -13.61
CA VAL A 152 -10.93 2.18 -12.83
C VAL A 152 -12.21 2.41 -13.64
N GLY A 153 -13.34 1.98 -13.06
CA GLY A 153 -14.68 2.20 -13.59
C GLY A 153 -15.15 1.10 -14.55
N PRO A 154 -16.36 1.24 -15.14
CA PRO A 154 -17.08 0.12 -15.73
C PRO A 154 -16.32 -0.64 -16.81
N LEU A 155 -15.57 0.05 -17.69
CA LEU A 155 -14.76 -0.62 -18.72
C LEU A 155 -13.63 -1.47 -18.12
N ALA A 156 -12.98 -0.99 -17.07
CA ALA A 156 -11.94 -1.74 -16.37
C ALA A 156 -12.53 -2.96 -15.65
N GLU A 157 -13.71 -2.78 -15.05
CA GLU A 157 -14.47 -3.84 -14.39
C GLU A 157 -14.85 -4.96 -15.38
N GLU A 158 -15.45 -4.62 -16.52
CA GLU A 158 -15.86 -5.57 -17.55
C GLU A 158 -14.68 -6.35 -18.16
N MET A 159 -13.52 -5.71 -18.31
CA MET A 159 -12.32 -6.39 -18.80
C MET A 159 -11.82 -7.41 -17.78
N LEU A 160 -11.76 -7.03 -16.50
CA LEU A 160 -11.28 -7.93 -15.43
C LEU A 160 -12.21 -9.12 -15.23
N GLU A 161 -13.53 -8.94 -15.29
CA GLU A 161 -14.51 -10.01 -15.07
C GLU A 161 -14.39 -11.18 -16.08
N LYS A 162 -13.82 -10.92 -17.26
CA LYS A 162 -13.61 -11.88 -18.35
C LYS A 162 -12.32 -12.70 -18.21
N ILE A 163 -11.48 -12.39 -17.23
CA ILE A 163 -10.19 -13.03 -17.02
C ILE A 163 -10.28 -13.98 -15.82
N ARG A 164 -9.46 -15.03 -15.81
CA ARG A 164 -9.14 -15.80 -14.60
C ARG A 164 -7.63 -15.90 -14.49
N VAL A 165 -7.11 -15.78 -13.27
CA VAL A 165 -5.67 -15.84 -13.01
C VAL A 165 -5.35 -16.79 -11.85
N ASP A 166 -4.13 -17.29 -11.84
CA ASP A 166 -3.62 -18.15 -10.78
C ASP A 166 -3.45 -17.34 -9.48
N LYS A 167 -2.87 -16.14 -9.57
CA LYS A 167 -2.52 -15.34 -8.37
C LYS A 167 -2.84 -13.86 -8.54
N VAL A 168 -3.28 -13.20 -7.48
CA VAL A 168 -3.34 -11.73 -7.39
C VAL A 168 -2.42 -11.21 -6.31
N PHE A 169 -1.66 -10.17 -6.65
CA PHE A 169 -0.83 -9.40 -5.74
C PHE A 169 -1.44 -8.02 -5.54
N LEU A 170 -2.10 -7.84 -4.40
CA LEU A 170 -2.93 -6.68 -4.08
C LEU A 170 -2.22 -5.73 -3.12
N GLY A 171 -2.35 -4.42 -3.30
CA GLY A 171 -2.00 -3.42 -2.30
C GLY A 171 -3.23 -2.94 -1.51
N THR A 172 -3.00 -2.36 -0.31
CA THR A 172 -4.06 -1.74 0.50
C THR A 172 -3.60 -0.42 1.14
N ASN A 173 -4.56 0.41 1.56
CA ASN A 173 -4.31 1.62 2.35
C ASN A 173 -4.55 1.39 3.85
N GLY A 174 -5.35 0.38 4.20
CA GLY A 174 -5.60 -0.01 5.57
C GLY A 174 -6.00 -1.47 5.70
N ILE A 175 -5.58 -2.10 6.80
CA ILE A 175 -6.01 -3.44 7.19
C ILE A 175 -6.29 -3.48 8.69
N THR A 176 -7.47 -3.99 9.04
CA THR A 176 -7.85 -4.34 10.42
C THR A 176 -8.59 -5.67 10.43
N LEU A 177 -8.62 -6.36 11.57
CA LEU A 177 -9.37 -7.62 11.70
C LEU A 177 -10.89 -7.40 11.58
N ASP A 178 -11.39 -6.26 12.06
CA ASP A 178 -12.82 -5.96 12.07
C ASP A 178 -13.34 -5.52 10.69
N ASP A 179 -12.65 -4.56 10.06
CA ASP A 179 -13.11 -3.99 8.79
C ASP A 179 -12.56 -4.72 7.56
N GLY A 180 -11.48 -5.48 7.71
CA GLY A 180 -10.74 -6.07 6.61
C GLY A 180 -9.87 -5.06 5.88
N LEU A 181 -9.75 -5.22 4.56
CA LEU A 181 -8.94 -4.34 3.70
C LEU A 181 -9.76 -3.13 3.26
N THR A 182 -9.13 -1.95 3.28
CA THR A 182 -9.78 -0.68 2.92
C THR A 182 -8.89 0.20 2.03
N THR A 183 -9.52 0.98 1.16
CA THR A 183 -8.90 2.00 0.30
C THR A 183 -9.72 3.30 0.30
N PRO A 184 -9.14 4.50 0.04
CA PRO A 184 -9.88 5.77 0.05
C PRO A 184 -10.93 5.90 -1.06
N ASN A 185 -10.83 5.14 -2.16
CA ASN A 185 -11.66 5.34 -3.34
C ASN A 185 -12.56 4.14 -3.66
N MET A 186 -13.86 4.39 -3.87
CA MET A 186 -14.84 3.33 -4.16
C MET A 186 -14.60 2.61 -5.48
N LEU A 187 -14.13 3.31 -6.53
CA LEU A 187 -13.86 2.68 -7.81
C LEU A 187 -12.63 1.77 -7.71
N GLU A 188 -11.60 2.17 -6.96
CA GLU A 188 -10.48 1.25 -6.68
C GLU A 188 -10.91 0.06 -5.83
N ALA A 189 -11.76 0.27 -4.81
CA ALA A 189 -12.28 -0.82 -4.00
C ALA A 189 -13.01 -1.85 -4.87
N LYS A 190 -13.84 -1.38 -5.81
CA LYS A 190 -14.57 -2.24 -6.76
C LYS A 190 -13.63 -3.01 -7.69
N ILE A 191 -12.60 -2.36 -8.23
CA ILE A 191 -11.58 -3.05 -9.05
C ILE A 191 -10.88 -4.15 -8.24
N LYS A 192 -10.41 -3.82 -7.04
CA LYS A 192 -9.72 -4.78 -6.16
C LYS A 192 -10.63 -5.95 -5.77
N GLN A 193 -11.92 -5.71 -5.54
CA GLN A 193 -12.92 -6.77 -5.31
C GLN A 193 -13.02 -7.73 -6.50
N ILE A 194 -13.05 -7.21 -7.73
CA ILE A 194 -13.10 -8.05 -8.93
C ILE A 194 -11.79 -8.82 -9.07
N MET A 195 -10.63 -8.18 -8.86
CA MET A 195 -9.33 -8.86 -8.89
C MET A 195 -9.29 -10.03 -7.91
N LEU A 196 -9.80 -9.86 -6.69
CA LEU A 196 -9.93 -10.96 -5.73
C LEU A 196 -10.88 -12.05 -6.22
N ALA A 197 -12.01 -11.69 -6.83
CA ALA A 197 -13.03 -12.65 -7.27
C ALA A 197 -12.56 -13.54 -8.46
N VAL A 198 -11.66 -13.02 -9.30
CA VAL A 198 -11.18 -13.74 -10.50
C VAL A 198 -9.87 -14.51 -10.29
N SER A 199 -9.32 -14.48 -9.08
CA SER A 199 -8.01 -15.06 -8.76
C SER A 199 -8.14 -16.26 -7.83
N THR A 200 -7.30 -17.28 -8.08
CA THR A 200 -7.27 -18.50 -7.25
C THR A 200 -6.57 -18.26 -5.92
N GLU A 201 -5.36 -17.69 -5.94
CA GLU A 201 -4.60 -17.32 -4.74
C GLU A 201 -4.54 -15.81 -4.55
N LYS A 202 -4.86 -15.34 -3.35
CA LYS A 202 -5.01 -13.91 -3.02
C LYS A 202 -3.95 -13.46 -2.03
N ILE A 203 -3.01 -12.68 -2.53
CA ILE A 203 -1.79 -12.29 -1.81
C ILE A 203 -1.82 -10.77 -1.58
N LEU A 204 -1.84 -10.38 -0.31
CA LEU A 204 -1.75 -8.98 0.10
C LEU A 204 -0.30 -8.56 0.30
N LEU A 205 0.11 -7.49 -0.36
CA LEU A 205 1.38 -6.82 -0.15
C LEU A 205 1.14 -5.50 0.59
N CYS A 206 1.55 -5.42 1.85
CA CYS A 206 1.42 -4.18 2.61
C CYS A 206 2.57 -3.97 3.58
N ASP A 207 3.07 -2.74 3.63
CA ASP A 207 4.00 -2.37 4.68
C ASP A 207 3.27 -2.17 6.01
N SER A 208 4.04 -2.24 7.07
CA SER A 208 3.62 -2.22 8.46
C SER A 208 2.80 -0.97 8.83
N SER A 209 2.97 0.14 8.11
CA SER A 209 2.17 1.37 8.31
C SER A 209 0.68 1.22 7.96
N LYS A 210 0.29 0.16 7.23
CA LYS A 210 -1.10 -0.09 6.82
C LYS A 210 -1.91 -0.83 7.89
N PHE A 211 -1.26 -1.45 8.87
CA PHE A 211 -1.94 -2.17 9.93
C PHE A 211 -2.63 -1.22 10.91
N SER A 212 -3.77 -1.65 11.46
CA SER A 212 -4.61 -0.83 12.35
C SER A 212 -5.12 0.47 11.71
N ARG A 213 -5.06 0.57 10.38
CA ARG A 213 -5.59 1.71 9.62
C ARG A 213 -6.88 1.36 8.92
N ARG A 214 -7.75 2.37 8.83
CA ARG A 214 -9.03 2.32 8.12
C ARG A 214 -9.04 3.42 7.06
N SER A 215 -9.64 3.12 5.92
CA SER A 215 -9.93 4.07 4.84
C SER A 215 -11.40 4.01 4.48
N PHE A 216 -11.85 4.97 3.67
CA PHE A 216 -13.26 5.22 3.41
C PHE A 216 -14.03 4.02 2.81
N SER A 217 -13.42 3.28 1.88
CA SER A 217 -14.08 2.22 1.14
C SER A 217 -13.53 0.84 1.49
N LYS A 218 -14.42 -0.11 1.73
CA LYS A 218 -14.09 -1.51 2.03
C LYS A 218 -13.83 -2.29 0.74
N ILE A 219 -12.72 -3.02 0.72
CA ILE A 219 -12.37 -3.95 -0.36
C ILE A 219 -12.98 -5.31 -0.03
N CYS A 220 -12.46 -6.00 0.98
CA CYS A 220 -12.90 -7.34 1.38
C CYS A 220 -12.70 -7.53 2.89
N LYS A 221 -13.28 -8.60 3.44
CA LYS A 221 -12.92 -9.07 4.78
C LYS A 221 -11.53 -9.69 4.76
N VAL A 222 -10.85 -9.67 5.90
CA VAL A 222 -9.48 -10.21 6.01
C VAL A 222 -9.41 -11.70 5.68
N GLN A 223 -10.47 -12.46 6.00
CA GLN A 223 -10.55 -13.91 5.74
C GLN A 223 -10.63 -14.26 4.26
N GLU A 224 -10.82 -13.28 3.38
CA GLU A 224 -10.83 -13.48 1.94
C GLU A 224 -9.42 -13.45 1.35
N ILE A 225 -8.38 -13.24 2.16
CA ILE A 225 -6.97 -13.20 1.75
C ILE A 225 -6.27 -14.49 2.21
N ASP A 226 -5.51 -15.12 1.33
CA ASP A 226 -4.81 -16.38 1.62
C ASP A 226 -3.44 -16.14 2.25
N MET A 227 -2.75 -15.08 1.82
CA MET A 227 -1.43 -14.72 2.32
C MET A 227 -1.24 -13.21 2.47
N ILE A 228 -0.54 -12.79 3.53
CA ILE A 228 -0.05 -11.43 3.71
C ILE A 228 1.48 -11.44 3.72
N ILE A 229 2.08 -10.59 2.88
CA ILE A 229 3.52 -10.30 2.89
C ILE A 229 3.74 -8.89 3.43
N SER A 230 4.52 -8.78 4.51
CA SER A 230 4.75 -7.50 5.20
C SER A 230 6.13 -7.41 5.85
N ASP A 231 6.54 -6.21 6.23
CA ASP A 231 7.78 -5.97 6.98
C ASP A 231 7.59 -6.17 8.49
N GLY A 232 8.51 -6.92 9.10
CA GLY A 232 8.70 -6.99 10.56
C GLY A 232 7.63 -7.73 11.37
N MET A 233 8.07 -8.65 12.26
CA MET A 233 7.16 -9.41 13.12
C MET A 233 6.48 -8.56 14.21
N GLU A 234 7.15 -7.52 14.72
CA GLU A 234 6.67 -6.71 15.84
C GLU A 234 5.45 -5.84 15.50
N VAL A 235 5.17 -5.62 14.22
CA VAL A 235 4.10 -4.70 13.80
C VAL A 235 2.75 -5.40 13.64
N ILE A 236 2.75 -6.71 13.38
CA ILE A 236 1.52 -7.49 13.39
C ILE A 236 1.25 -7.92 14.85
N ARG A 237 0.81 -7.00 15.71
CA ARG A 237 0.46 -7.33 17.12
C ARG A 237 -0.51 -8.51 17.25
N ASP A 238 -1.29 -8.77 16.20
CA ASP A 238 -2.32 -9.80 16.13
C ASP A 238 -1.95 -11.02 15.25
N GLN A 239 -0.67 -11.37 15.05
CA GLN A 239 -0.27 -12.48 14.14
C GLN A 239 -1.06 -13.78 14.37
N ASN A 240 -1.25 -14.14 15.63
CA ASN A 240 -1.96 -15.36 16.00
C ASN A 240 -3.40 -15.34 15.48
N LYS A 241 -4.07 -14.18 15.53
CA LYS A 241 -5.45 -14.04 15.01
C LYS A 241 -5.49 -14.20 13.50
N TYR A 242 -4.52 -13.66 12.75
CA TYR A 242 -4.46 -13.88 11.30
C TYR A 242 -4.26 -15.37 10.97
N LYS A 243 -3.37 -16.05 11.71
CA LYS A 243 -3.14 -17.50 11.54
C LYS A 243 -4.36 -18.34 11.91
N GLU A 244 -5.08 -17.99 12.98
CA GLU A 244 -6.33 -18.65 13.39
C GLU A 244 -7.43 -18.49 12.33
N LEU A 245 -7.40 -17.41 11.56
CA LEU A 245 -8.27 -17.19 10.40
C LEU A 245 -7.82 -17.93 9.14
N GLY A 246 -6.75 -18.75 9.21
CA GLY A 246 -6.22 -19.52 8.09
C GLY A 246 -5.30 -18.74 7.16
N ILE A 247 -4.92 -17.52 7.52
CA ILE A 247 -4.13 -16.63 6.66
C ILE A 247 -2.64 -16.89 6.87
N LYS A 248 -1.93 -17.17 5.78
CA LYS A 248 -0.47 -17.33 5.80
C LYS A 248 0.21 -15.96 5.97
N LEU A 249 1.25 -15.90 6.78
CA LEU A 249 2.05 -14.69 6.97
C LEU A 249 3.48 -14.94 6.48
N SER A 250 3.97 -14.07 5.59
CA SER A 250 5.36 -14.04 5.14
C SER A 250 5.97 -12.71 5.57
N ILE A 251 6.97 -12.77 6.44
CA ILE A 251 7.60 -11.59 7.04
C ILE A 251 9.01 -11.43 6.50
N VAL A 252 9.35 -10.20 6.10
CA VAL A 252 10.65 -9.80 5.53
C VAL A 252 11.32 -8.69 6.32
#